data_AF-F2FAU1-F1
#
_entry.id   AF-F2FAU1-F1
#
_cell.length_a   1.000
_cell.length_b   1.000
_cell.length_c   1.000
_cell.angle_alpha   90.00
_cell.angle_beta   90.00
_cell.angle_gamma   90.00
#
_symmetry.space_group_name_H-M   'P 1'
#
loop_
_entity.id
_entity.type
_entity.pdbx_description
1 polymer ?
#
loop_
_entity_poly.entity_id
_entity_poly.type
_entity_poly.pdbx_seq_one_letter_code
_entity_poly.pdbx_strand_id
1 'polypeptide(L)'
;MNKKNSLLFFLTLCIEGVITFIVASTFSVRFIEVMGILGAVCSGLLFLLTSGGGPFSDFFTARNAGITGIIQERENFVFKRGPAFFASLVYFGIGLLFFILLVNGVIPPA
;
A
#
# COMPACT_ATOMS: atom_id res chain seq x y z
N MET A 1 2.41 -12.92 -14.70
CA MET A 1 2.10 -13.07 -13.26
C MET A 1 1.41 -14.40 -13.04
N ASN A 2 1.80 -15.17 -12.01
CA ASN A 2 1.06 -16.39 -11.63
C ASN A 2 -0.38 -16.04 -11.22
N LYS A 3 -1.34 -16.95 -11.43
CA LYS A 3 -2.77 -16.75 -11.08
C LYS A 3 -2.97 -16.24 -9.64
N LYS A 4 -2.21 -16.78 -8.68
CA LYS A 4 -2.24 -16.33 -7.27
C LYS A 4 -1.82 -14.86 -7.09
N ASN A 5 -0.80 -14.41 -7.83
CA ASN A 5 -0.31 -13.04 -7.73
C ASN A 5 -1.28 -12.04 -8.36
N SER A 6 -2.00 -12.45 -9.41
CA SER A 6 -3.05 -11.63 -10.01
C SER A 6 -4.26 -11.49 -9.10
N LEU A 7 -4.65 -12.57 -8.42
CA LEU A 7 -5.73 -12.52 -7.43
C LEU A 7 -5.39 -11.59 -6.27
N LEU A 8 -4.16 -11.65 -5.75
CA LEU A 8 -3.71 -10.75 -4.69
C LEU A 8 -3.72 -9.28 -5.14
N PHE A 9 -3.29 -9.01 -6.38
CA PHE A 9 -3.32 -7.65 -6.95
C PHE A 9 -4.74 -7.07 -6.97
N PHE A 10 -5.71 -7.80 -7.52
CA PHE A 10 -7.10 -7.34 -7.58
C PHE A 10 -7.73 -7.21 -6.18
N LEU A 11 -7.43 -8.14 -5.28
CA LEU A 11 -7.93 -8.08 -3.90
C LEU A 11 -7.40 -6.83 -3.18
N THR A 12 -6.13 -6.48 -3.40
CA THR A 12 -5.52 -5.28 -2.80
C THR A 12 -6.21 -4.01 -3.30
N LEU A 13 -6.49 -3.92 -4.61
CA LEU A 13 -7.24 -2.79 -5.19
C LEU A 13 -8.66 -2.67 -4.64
N CYS A 14 -9.38 -3.79 -4.48
CA CYS A 14 -10.72 -3.77 -3.89
C CYS A 14 -10.69 -3.27 -2.44
N ILE A 15 -9.70 -3.72 -1.65
CA ILE A 15 -9.56 -3.30 -0.25
C ILE A 15 -9.25 -1.80 -0.17
N GLU A 16 -8.30 -1.30 -0.97
CA GLU A 16 -7.98 0.14 -1.02
C GLU A 16 -9.19 0.98 -1.43
N GLY A 17 -9.97 0.52 -2.40
CA GLY A 17 -11.23 1.16 -2.81
C GLY A 17 -12.25 1.25 -1.68
N VAL A 18 -12.45 0.15 -0.93
CA VAL A 18 -13.39 0.12 0.20
C VAL A 18 -12.93 1.05 1.32
N ILE A 19 -11.65 1.06 1.66
CA ILE A 19 -11.11 1.97 2.70
C ILE A 19 -11.27 3.42 2.24
N THR A 20 -10.95 3.72 0.98
CA THR A 20 -11.12 5.07 0.42
C THR A 20 -12.58 5.51 0.49
N PHE A 21 -13.53 4.61 0.21
CA PHE A 21 -14.96 4.89 0.27
C PHE A 21 -15.42 5.22 1.70
N ILE A 22 -15.00 4.42 2.69
CA ILE A 22 -15.33 4.66 4.10
C ILE A 22 -14.77 6.01 4.57
N VAL A 23 -13.52 6.31 4.23
CA VAL A 23 -12.88 7.58 4.61
C VAL A 23 -13.58 8.76 3.92
N ALA A 24 -13.85 8.68 2.62
CA ALA A 24 -14.58 9.72 1.90
C ALA A 24 -15.97 9.97 2.50
N SER A 25 -16.70 8.91 2.84
CA SER A 25 -18.02 9.02 3.48
C SER A 25 -17.96 9.61 4.89
N THR A 26 -16.88 9.36 5.63
CA THR A 26 -16.73 9.83 7.03
C THR A 26 -16.40 11.32 7.07
N PHE A 27 -15.54 11.78 6.16
CA PHE A 27 -15.09 13.16 6.13
C PHE A 27 -15.94 14.05 5.20
N SER A 28 -16.95 13.49 4.52
CA SER A 28 -17.73 14.17 3.47
C SER A 28 -16.86 14.81 2.37
N VAL A 29 -15.69 14.21 2.12
CA VAL A 29 -14.72 14.65 1.12
C VAL A 29 -14.93 13.83 -0.15
N ARG A 30 -14.62 14.41 -1.31
CA ARG A 30 -14.72 13.70 -2.58
C ARG A 30 -13.80 12.50 -2.57
N PHE A 31 -14.33 11.36 -3.03
CA PHE A 31 -13.58 10.12 -3.21
C PHE A 31 -12.27 10.33 -3.96
N ILE A 32 -12.30 11.21 -4.97
CA ILE A 32 -11.18 11.48 -5.88
C ILE A 32 -10.02 12.23 -5.20
N GLU A 33 -10.30 13.04 -4.19
CA GLU A 33 -9.28 13.78 -3.43
C GLU A 33 -8.57 12.85 -2.44
N VAL A 34 -9.33 11.94 -1.83
CA VAL A 34 -8.83 10.97 -0.84
C VAL A 34 -8.05 9.84 -1.51
N MET A 35 -8.47 9.40 -2.71
CA MET A 35 -7.89 8.26 -3.42
C MET A 35 -6.37 8.36 -3.62
N GLY A 36 -5.87 9.54 -4.02
CA GLY A 36 -4.43 9.76 -4.20
C GLY A 36 -3.66 9.72 -2.87
N ILE A 37 -4.16 10.40 -1.84
CA ILE A 37 -3.48 10.43 -0.53
C ILE A 37 -3.47 9.04 0.11
N LEU A 38 -4.60 8.34 0.05
CA LEU A 38 -4.75 7.02 0.65
C LEU A 38 -3.88 5.97 -0.08
N GLY A 39 -3.80 6.04 -1.41
CA GLY A 39 -2.88 5.23 -2.19
C GLY A 39 -1.41 5.48 -1.84
N ALA A 40 -1.01 6.72 -1.56
CA ALA A 40 0.35 7.05 -1.13
C ALA A 40 0.68 6.40 0.23
N VAL A 41 -0.26 6.54 1.18
CA VAL A 41 -0.12 5.99 2.54
C VAL A 41 -0.07 4.47 2.49
N CYS A 42 -0.97 3.82 1.75
CA CYS A 42 -0.99 2.36 1.60
C CYS A 42 0.28 1.84 0.92
N SER A 43 0.77 2.51 -0.13
CA SER A 43 2.00 2.12 -0.82
C SER A 43 3.22 2.23 0.11
N GLY A 44 3.30 3.32 0.89
CA GLY A 44 4.33 3.50 1.92
C GLY A 44 4.25 2.45 3.03
N LEU A 45 3.05 2.12 3.50
CA LEU A 45 2.86 1.07 4.51
C LEU A 45 3.29 -0.30 3.97
N LEU A 46 2.87 -0.64 2.75
CA LEU A 46 3.24 -1.91 2.12
C LEU A 46 4.74 -1.99 1.84
N PHE A 47 5.38 -0.88 1.50
CA PHE A 47 6.83 -0.78 1.37
C PHE A 47 7.53 -1.11 2.70
N LEU A 48 7.07 -0.51 3.81
CA LEU A 48 7.62 -0.75 5.15
C LEU A 48 7.40 -2.18 5.63
N LEU A 49 6.25 -2.78 5.30
CA LEU A 49 5.89 -4.14 5.73
C LEU A 49 6.53 -5.24 4.86
N THR A 50 6.78 -4.97 3.58
CA THR A 50 7.25 -5.99 2.61
C THR A 50 8.76 -5.92 2.35
N SER A 51 9.43 -4.84 2.75
CA SER A 51 10.90 -4.76 2.64
C SER A 51 11.54 -5.79 3.57
N GLY A 52 12.24 -6.79 3.00
CA GLY A 52 13.10 -7.68 3.77
C GLY A 52 14.23 -6.85 4.37
N GLY A 53 14.54 -7.06 5.64
CA GLY A 53 15.50 -6.26 6.42
C GLY A 53 14.94 -4.97 7.04
N GLY A 54 13.67 -4.64 6.84
CA GLY A 54 13.01 -3.50 7.48
C GLY A 54 12.80 -3.68 9.00
N PRO A 55 12.41 -2.60 9.73
CA PRO A 55 12.23 -2.66 11.19
C PRO A 55 11.20 -3.69 11.63
N PHE A 56 10.20 -3.97 10.79
CA PHE A 56 9.19 -5.01 11.07
C PHE A 56 9.79 -6.41 10.93
N SER A 57 10.52 -6.72 9.85
CA SER A 57 11.19 -8.03 9.72
C SER A 57 12.22 -8.26 10.81
N ASP A 58 12.98 -7.21 11.19
CA ASP A 58 13.95 -7.28 12.28
C ASP A 58 13.28 -7.61 13.62
N PHE A 59 12.11 -7.03 13.91
CA PHE A 59 11.34 -7.32 15.12
C PHE A 59 10.87 -8.78 15.18
N PHE A 60 10.35 -9.32 14.07
CA PHE A 60 9.90 -10.72 14.02
C PHE A 60 11.08 -11.69 14.11
N THR A 61 12.21 -11.39 13.47
CA THR A 61 13.44 -12.18 13.55
C THR A 61 14.00 -12.17 14.98
N ALA A 62 14.06 -11.01 15.64
CA ALA A 62 14.50 -10.90 17.03
C ALA A 62 13.58 -11.66 18.00
N ARG A 63 12.26 -11.56 17.80
CA ARG A 63 11.27 -12.29 18.60
C ARG A 63 11.39 -13.80 18.40
N ASN A 64 11.52 -14.28 17.17
CA ASN A 64 11.65 -15.70 16.88
C ASN A 64 12.98 -16.25 17.39
N ALA A 65 14.07 -15.49 17.29
CA ALA A 65 15.36 -15.85 17.87
C ALA A 65 15.28 -15.95 19.40
N GLY A 66 14.55 -15.03 20.06
CA GLY A 66 14.33 -15.09 21.51
C GLY A 66 13.47 -16.28 21.97
N ILE A 67 12.51 -16.72 21.16
CA ILE A 67 11.64 -17.87 21.48
C ILE A 67 12.34 -19.21 21.20
N THR A 68 13.09 -19.30 20.11
CA THR A 68 13.69 -20.57 19.64
C THR A 68 15.15 -20.76 20.08
N GLY A 69 15.80 -19.70 20.56
CA GLY A 69 17.23 -19.70 20.90
C GLY A 69 18.16 -19.74 19.68
N ILE A 70 17.61 -19.75 18.46
CA ILE A 70 18.39 -19.80 17.21
C ILE A 70 18.58 -18.38 16.71
N ILE A 71 19.83 -17.92 16.69
CA ILE A 71 20.20 -16.63 16.10
C ILE A 71 20.02 -16.75 14.58
N GLN A 72 18.92 -16.22 14.06
CA GLN A 72 18.68 -16.11 12.63
C GLN A 72 19.58 -15.00 12.04
N GLU A 73 20.24 -15.30 10.93
CA GLU A 73 21.01 -14.34 10.15
C GLU A 73 20.10 -13.18 9.73
N ARG A 74 20.53 -11.93 9.99
CA ARG A 74 19.75 -10.74 9.58
C ARG A 74 19.52 -10.82 8.07
N GLU A 75 18.25 -10.86 7.66
CA GLU A 75 17.93 -10.79 6.23
C GLU A 75 18.54 -9.50 5.67
N ASN A 76 19.35 -9.63 4.61
CA ASN A 76 19.84 -8.48 3.85
C ASN A 76 18.64 -7.64 3.39
N PHE A 77 18.83 -6.32 3.28
CA PHE A 77 17.77 -5.39 2.91
C PHE A 77 17.34 -5.61 1.45
N VAL A 78 16.57 -6.66 1.19
CA VAL A 78 16.12 -7.05 -0.14
C VAL A 78 14.71 -6.53 -0.31
N PHE A 79 14.57 -5.55 -1.19
CA PHE A 79 13.28 -5.00 -1.55
C PHE A 79 12.46 -6.05 -2.33
N LYS A 80 11.71 -6.89 -1.61
CA LYS A 80 10.77 -7.84 -2.19
C LYS A 80 9.56 -7.05 -2.71
N ARG A 81 9.58 -6.69 -4.00
CA ARG A 81 8.46 -6.05 -4.70
C ARG A 81 7.30 -7.02 -4.84
N GLY A 82 6.49 -7.15 -3.80
CA GLY A 82 5.28 -7.97 -3.82
C GLY A 82 4.25 -7.43 -4.85
N PRO A 83 3.40 -8.29 -5.42
CA PRO A 83 2.34 -7.87 -6.34
C PRO A 83 1.34 -6.89 -5.69
N ALA A 84 1.17 -6.92 -4.36
CA ALA A 84 0.36 -5.96 -3.61
C ALA A 84 0.96 -4.55 -3.61
N PHE A 85 2.29 -4.41 -3.54
CA PHE A 85 2.97 -3.11 -3.64
C PHE A 85 2.75 -2.49 -5.02
N PHE A 86 2.85 -3.30 -6.09
CA PHE A 86 2.56 -2.82 -7.44
C PHE A 86 1.09 -2.41 -7.62
N ALA A 87 0.15 -3.11 -6.98
CA ALA A 87 -1.27 -2.73 -6.99
C ALA A 87 -1.48 -1.35 -6.38
N SER A 88 -0.93 -1.14 -5.18
CA SER A 88 -1.04 0.12 -4.46
C SER A 88 -0.34 1.27 -5.19
N LEU A 89 0.82 1.01 -5.81
CA LEU A 89 1.51 2.01 -6.62
C LEU A 89 0.69 2.43 -7.86
N VAL A 90 0.01 1.48 -8.50
CA VAL A 90 -0.90 1.77 -9.61
C VAL A 90 -2.12 2.55 -9.12
N TYR A 91 -2.70 2.16 -7.99
CA TYR A 91 -3.83 2.88 -7.38
C TYR A 91 -3.46 4.33 -7.04
N PHE A 92 -2.27 4.53 -6.45
CA PHE A 92 -1.70 5.84 -6.19
C PHE A 92 -1.53 6.65 -7.48
N GLY A 93 -0.95 6.06 -8.52
CA GLY A 93 -0.74 6.74 -9.81
C GLY A 93 -2.05 7.19 -10.45
N ILE A 94 -3.09 6.35 -10.41
CA ILE A 94 -4.43 6.68 -10.91
C ILE A 94 -5.05 7.79 -10.06
N GLY A 95 -4.97 7.68 -8.72
CA GLY A 95 -5.48 8.70 -7.80
C GLY A 95 -4.79 10.05 -7.99
N LEU A 96 -3.48 10.06 -8.25
CA LEU A 96 -2.70 11.27 -8.50
C LEU A 96 -3.08 11.92 -9.83
N LEU A 97 -3.31 11.12 -10.88
CA LEU A 97 -3.78 11.63 -12.17
C LEU A 97 -5.14 12.33 -12.04
N PHE A 98 -6.06 11.72 -11.29
CA PHE A 98 -7.35 12.34 -11.02
C PHE A 98 -7.25 13.58 -10.12
N PHE A 99 -6.34 13.58 -9.14
CA PHE A 99 -6.07 14.75 -8.31
C PHE A 99 -5.56 15.93 -9.14
N ILE A 100 -4.64 15.70 -10.08
CA ILE A 100 -4.15 16.74 -11.00
C ILE A 100 -5.29 17.29 -11.88
N LEU A 101 -6.18 16.42 -12.39
CA LEU A 101 -7.34 16.86 -13.19
C LEU A 101 -8.31 17.73 -12.37
N LEU A 102 -8.47 17.43 -11.08
CA LEU A 102 -9.27 18.24 -10.16
C LEU A 102 -8.61 19.59 -9.90
N VAL A 103 -7.30 19.63 -9.63
CA VAL A 103 -6.57 20.89 -9.41
C VAL A 103 -6.58 21.78 -10.65
N ASN A 104 -6.52 21.19 -11.85
CA ASN A 104 -6.62 21.93 -13.11
C ASN A 104 -8.06 22.40 -13.45
N GLY A 105 -9.06 22.11 -12.60
CA GLY A 105 -10.43 22.57 -12.79
C GLY A 105 -11.17 21.94 -13.98
N VAL A 106 -10.58 20.91 -14.62
CA VAL A 106 -11.24 20.13 -15.69
C VAL A 106 -12.44 19.37 -15.12
N ILE A 107 -12.34 18.97 -13.86
CA ILE A 107 -13.45 18.45 -13.06
C ILE A 107 -13.92 19.61 -12.18
N PRO A 108 -15.14 20.14 -12.37
CA PRO A 108 -15.58 21.31 -11.61
C PRO A 108 -15.53 21.03 -10.10
N PRO A 109 -14.95 21.95 -9.30
CA PRO A 109 -15.20 21.95 -7.88
C PRO A 109 -16.70 22.20 -7.71
N ALA A 110 -17.41 21.30 -7.00
CA ALA A 110 -18.80 21.52 -6.65
C ALA A 110 -18.97 22.87 -5.93
#